data_AF-A0A2T2T7K8-F1
#
_entry.id   AF-A0A2T2T7K8-F1
#
_cell.length_a   1.000
_cell.length_b   1.000
_cell.length_c   1.000
_cell.angle_alpha   90.00
_cell.angle_beta   90.00
_cell.angle_gamma   90.00
#
_symmetry.space_group_name_H-M   'P 1'
#
loop_
_entity.id
_entity.type
_entity.pdbx_description
1 polymer ?
#
loop_
_entity_poly.entity_id
_entity_poly.type
_entity_poly.pdbx_seq_one_letter_code
_entity_poly.pdbx_strand_id
1 'polypeptide(L)'
;MNADDLTVTIPRKEDVTAEADDAPTAVWPLVEEALDAIEADDMTYEAARAALGRSDGCVVLATYLQSEVEHVPTADNRFKVPLIVLAAQHARSDDEADAIYDPVEGALFFETDEEDYAFEVRDDWTVDWERVAEDEVENYVYAGGEHGPYALDRLMSYLDVGVEDYLIDSDEDDEDAGPQHFSRI
;
A
#
# COMPACT_ATOMS: atom_id res chain seq x y z
N MET A 1 -0.94 -17.61 -6.15
CA MET A 1 -1.81 -16.80 -7.03
C MET A 1 -0.90 -15.99 -7.93
N ASN A 2 -1.28 -15.64 -9.17
CA ASN A 2 -0.45 -14.76 -9.98
C ASN A 2 -0.90 -13.31 -9.75
N ALA A 3 0.01 -12.42 -9.36
CA ALA A 3 -0.30 -11.01 -9.06
C ALA A 3 -0.89 -10.28 -10.28
N ASP A 4 -0.46 -10.66 -11.49
CA ASP A 4 -0.91 -10.06 -12.75
C ASP A 4 -2.41 -10.32 -13.05
N ASP A 5 -2.99 -11.35 -12.45
CA ASP A 5 -4.38 -11.75 -12.63
C ASP A 5 -5.30 -11.24 -11.52
N LEU A 6 -4.77 -10.51 -10.53
CA LEU A 6 -5.55 -10.01 -9.40
C LEU A 6 -6.47 -8.87 -9.84
N THR A 7 -7.76 -9.09 -9.62
CA THR A 7 -8.80 -8.09 -9.88
C THR A 7 -9.66 -7.89 -8.66
N VAL A 8 -10.10 -6.65 -8.45
CA VAL A 8 -10.96 -6.28 -7.34
C VAL A 8 -12.22 -5.57 -7.85
N THR A 9 -13.38 -5.99 -7.37
CA THR A 9 -14.64 -5.24 -7.56
C THR A 9 -14.81 -4.28 -6.40
N ILE A 10 -14.88 -2.99 -6.71
CA ILE A 10 -14.98 -1.92 -5.71
C ILE A 10 -16.47 -1.67 -5.43
N PRO A 11 -16.98 -1.96 -4.21
CA PRO A 11 -18.37 -1.69 -3.89
C PRO A 11 -18.61 -0.17 -3.88
N ARG A 12 -19.67 0.28 -4.56
CA ARG A 12 -20.02 1.70 -4.69
C ARG A 12 -21.27 2.04 -3.88
N LYS A 13 -21.36 3.28 -3.40
CA LYS A 13 -22.57 3.81 -2.72
C LYS A 13 -23.77 3.78 -3.67
N GLU A 14 -24.97 3.46 -3.16
CA GLU A 14 -26.18 3.18 -3.95
C GLU A 14 -26.64 4.34 -4.87
N ASP A 15 -26.26 5.58 -4.56
CA ASP A 15 -26.63 6.78 -5.35
C ASP A 15 -25.69 7.07 -6.54
N VAL A 16 -24.64 6.27 -6.71
CA VAL A 16 -23.70 6.38 -7.84
C VAL A 16 -24.30 5.63 -9.02
N THR A 17 -24.62 6.37 -10.09
CA THR A 17 -25.24 5.82 -11.30
C THR A 17 -24.20 5.62 -12.38
N ALA A 18 -23.52 4.47 -12.42
CA ALA A 18 -22.78 4.08 -13.61
C ALA A 18 -22.89 2.57 -13.88
N GLU A 19 -23.29 2.20 -15.09
CA GLU A 19 -23.20 0.81 -15.59
C GLU A 19 -21.77 0.22 -15.60
N ALA A 20 -20.77 0.99 -15.13
CA ALA A 20 -19.40 0.58 -14.86
C ALA A 20 -19.15 0.11 -13.40
N ASP A 21 -20.15 0.17 -12.52
CA ASP A 21 -20.00 0.07 -11.05
C ASP A 21 -19.61 -1.32 -10.52
N ASP A 22 -19.69 -2.38 -11.33
CA ASP A 22 -19.33 -3.77 -10.93
C ASP A 22 -18.15 -4.37 -11.72
N ALA A 23 -17.53 -3.62 -12.63
CA ALA A 23 -16.44 -4.14 -13.45
C ALA A 23 -15.19 -4.41 -12.58
N PRO A 24 -14.63 -5.64 -12.57
CA PRO A 24 -13.40 -5.92 -11.85
C PRO A 24 -12.26 -5.02 -12.35
N THR A 25 -11.57 -4.38 -11.41
CA THR A 25 -10.40 -3.54 -11.67
C THR A 25 -9.15 -4.38 -11.54
N ALA A 26 -8.30 -4.42 -12.57
CA ALA A 26 -6.99 -5.06 -12.49
C ALA A 26 -6.07 -4.24 -11.57
N VAL A 27 -5.52 -4.89 -10.54
CA VAL A 27 -4.75 -4.21 -9.49
C VAL A 27 -3.31 -3.98 -9.93
N TRP A 28 -2.64 -5.02 -10.48
CA TRP A 28 -1.24 -4.94 -10.87
C TRP A 28 -0.90 -3.75 -11.79
N PRO A 29 -1.66 -3.46 -12.88
CA PRO A 29 -1.32 -2.34 -13.75
C PRO A 29 -1.30 -0.98 -13.05
N LEU A 30 -2.09 -0.80 -11.99
CA LEU A 30 -2.12 0.44 -11.22
C LEU A 30 -0.94 0.52 -10.25
N VAL A 31 -0.53 -0.61 -9.68
CA VAL A 31 0.67 -0.74 -8.85
C VAL A 31 1.92 -0.53 -9.70
N GLU A 32 2.00 -1.18 -10.85
CA GLU A 32 3.10 -1.04 -11.82
C GLU A 32 3.26 0.41 -12.28
N GLU A 33 2.17 1.11 -12.61
CA GLU A 33 2.22 2.53 -12.95
C GLU A 33 2.79 3.39 -11.80
N ALA A 34 2.45 3.07 -10.54
CA ALA A 34 2.98 3.77 -9.38
C ALA A 34 4.47 3.45 -9.13
N LEU A 35 4.87 2.19 -9.25
CA LEU A 35 6.26 1.74 -9.15
C LEU A 35 7.14 2.38 -10.24
N ASP A 36 6.64 2.44 -11.48
CA ASP A 36 7.31 3.13 -12.59
C ASP A 36 7.48 4.62 -12.30
N ALA A 37 6.46 5.27 -11.74
CA ALA A 37 6.49 6.70 -11.44
C ALA A 37 7.53 7.05 -10.37
N ILE A 38 7.77 6.16 -9.41
CA ILE A 38 8.78 6.33 -8.35
C ILE A 38 10.15 5.76 -8.74
N GLU A 39 10.30 5.25 -9.97
CA GLU A 39 11.53 4.61 -10.46
C GLU A 39 12.01 3.45 -9.57
N ALA A 40 11.07 2.63 -9.08
CA ALA A 40 11.35 1.49 -8.20
C ALA A 40 12.28 0.46 -8.86
N ASP A 41 13.14 -0.16 -8.06
CA ASP A 41 14.05 -1.21 -8.53
C ASP A 41 13.36 -2.58 -8.73
N ASP A 42 14.04 -3.49 -9.42
CA ASP A 42 13.53 -4.84 -9.72
C ASP A 42 13.12 -5.61 -8.44
N MET A 43 13.83 -5.39 -7.32
CA MET A 43 13.50 -6.06 -6.05
C MET A 43 12.19 -5.53 -5.48
N THR A 44 11.97 -4.23 -5.52
CA THR A 44 10.72 -3.60 -5.08
C THR A 44 9.54 -4.08 -5.93
N TYR A 45 9.75 -4.29 -7.23
CA TYR A 45 8.77 -4.95 -8.10
C TYR A 45 8.42 -6.37 -7.68
N GLU A 46 9.42 -7.18 -7.35
CA GLU A 46 9.21 -8.54 -6.85
C GLU A 46 8.49 -8.54 -5.49
N ALA A 47 8.89 -7.65 -4.59
CA ALA A 47 8.30 -7.51 -3.26
C ALA A 47 6.83 -7.09 -3.35
N ALA A 48 6.51 -6.12 -4.20
CA ALA A 48 5.13 -5.70 -4.47
C ALA A 48 4.27 -6.86 -5.00
N ARG A 49 4.80 -7.69 -5.92
CA ARG A 49 4.09 -8.89 -6.39
C ARG A 49 3.84 -9.91 -5.29
N ALA A 50 4.80 -10.11 -4.39
CA ALA A 50 4.65 -11.02 -3.26
C ALA A 50 3.61 -10.50 -2.25
N ALA A 51 3.67 -9.22 -1.91
CA ALA A 51 2.80 -8.55 -0.96
C ALA A 51 1.33 -8.54 -1.41
N LEU A 52 1.06 -8.42 -2.71
CA LEU A 52 -0.29 -8.47 -3.28
C LEU A 52 -1.06 -9.77 -3.00
N GLY A 53 -0.38 -10.83 -2.56
CA GLY A 53 -1.02 -12.10 -2.23
C GLY A 53 -1.61 -12.19 -0.82
N ARG A 54 -1.46 -11.15 0.02
CA ARG A 54 -1.86 -11.14 1.44
C ARG A 54 -2.52 -9.83 1.84
N SER A 55 -3.36 -9.86 2.85
CA SER A 55 -4.07 -8.68 3.36
C SER A 55 -3.12 -7.63 3.93
N ASP A 56 -2.28 -8.02 4.88
CA ASP A 56 -1.20 -7.22 5.47
C ASP A 56 -0.24 -6.68 4.39
N GLY A 57 0.14 -7.52 3.42
CA GLY A 57 1.03 -7.13 2.32
C GLY A 57 0.42 -6.06 1.41
N CYS A 58 -0.88 -6.16 1.10
CA CYS A 58 -1.58 -5.14 0.34
C CYS A 58 -1.61 -3.79 1.08
N VAL A 59 -1.75 -3.82 2.41
CA VAL A 59 -1.75 -2.63 3.25
C VAL A 59 -0.36 -1.99 3.29
N VAL A 60 0.69 -2.78 3.55
CA VAL A 60 2.09 -2.33 3.54
C VAL A 60 2.45 -1.70 2.20
N LEU A 61 2.08 -2.36 1.09
CA LEU A 61 2.33 -1.84 -0.25
C LEU A 61 1.59 -0.53 -0.50
N ALA A 62 0.33 -0.41 -0.07
CA ALA A 62 -0.42 0.84 -0.20
C ALA A 62 0.21 1.99 0.60
N THR A 63 0.70 1.71 1.81
CA THR A 63 1.41 2.68 2.64
C THR A 63 2.74 3.09 2.02
N TYR A 64 3.55 2.13 1.56
CA TYR A 64 4.82 2.41 0.89
C TYR A 64 4.62 3.27 -0.37
N LEU A 65 3.73 2.84 -1.27
CA LEU A 65 3.48 3.61 -2.49
C LEU A 65 2.95 5.00 -2.17
N GLN A 66 2.07 5.14 -1.17
CA GLN A 66 1.58 6.46 -0.75
C GLN A 66 2.72 7.38 -0.29
N SER A 67 3.65 6.88 0.54
CA SER A 67 4.77 7.73 1.00
C SER A 67 5.67 8.16 -0.15
N GLU A 68 5.93 7.29 -1.11
CA GLU A 68 6.82 7.60 -2.23
C GLU A 68 6.17 8.55 -3.25
N VAL A 69 4.91 8.30 -3.63
CA VAL A 69 4.22 9.11 -4.65
C VAL A 69 3.89 10.53 -4.15
N GLU A 70 3.77 10.75 -2.84
CA GLU A 70 3.65 12.10 -2.25
C GLU A 70 4.86 12.98 -2.57
N HIS A 71 6.01 12.37 -2.89
CA HIS A 71 7.23 13.06 -3.31
C HIS A 71 7.40 13.17 -4.83
N VAL A 72 6.50 12.56 -5.62
CA VAL A 72 6.57 12.54 -7.09
C VAL A 72 5.38 13.30 -7.71
N PRO A 73 5.58 14.52 -8.25
CA PRO A 73 4.49 15.38 -8.74
C PRO A 73 3.63 14.79 -9.87
N THR A 74 4.16 13.81 -10.60
CA THR A 74 3.48 13.14 -11.73
C THR A 74 2.83 11.83 -11.36
N ALA A 75 3.05 11.32 -10.15
CA ALA A 75 2.52 10.05 -9.73
C ALA A 75 1.02 10.15 -9.40
N ASP A 76 0.30 9.09 -9.74
CA ASP A 76 -1.14 8.98 -9.50
C ASP A 76 -1.41 8.04 -8.32
N ASN A 77 -2.41 8.38 -7.50
CA ASN A 77 -2.86 7.61 -6.36
C ASN A 77 -3.99 6.61 -6.68
N ARG A 78 -4.28 6.38 -7.97
CA ARG A 78 -5.32 5.44 -8.43
C ARG A 78 -5.17 4.01 -7.89
N PHE A 79 -3.97 3.58 -7.48
CA PHE A 79 -3.73 2.26 -6.88
C PHE A 79 -4.35 2.11 -5.48
N LYS A 80 -4.54 3.22 -4.74
CA LYS A 80 -4.84 3.19 -3.30
C LYS A 80 -6.16 2.50 -2.98
N VAL A 81 -7.26 2.90 -3.61
CA VAL A 81 -8.57 2.27 -3.38
C VAL A 81 -8.57 0.79 -3.77
N PRO A 82 -8.10 0.39 -4.97
CA PRO A 82 -7.98 -1.03 -5.32
C PRO A 82 -7.17 -1.86 -4.32
N LEU A 83 -6.01 -1.37 -3.86
CA LEU A 83 -5.19 -2.08 -2.88
C LEU A 83 -5.90 -2.23 -1.53
N ILE A 84 -6.52 -1.17 -1.02
CA ILE A 84 -7.25 -1.21 0.24
C ILE A 84 -8.42 -2.19 0.18
N VAL A 85 -9.19 -2.18 -0.92
CA VAL A 85 -10.32 -3.11 -1.10
C VAL A 85 -9.82 -4.54 -1.26
N LEU A 86 -8.70 -4.75 -1.96
CA LEU A 86 -8.09 -6.08 -2.08
C LEU A 86 -7.59 -6.60 -0.73
N ALA A 87 -6.97 -5.73 0.08
CA ALA A 87 -6.54 -6.06 1.43
C ALA A 87 -7.70 -6.56 2.29
N ALA A 88 -8.81 -5.80 2.34
CA ALA A 88 -10.00 -6.19 3.10
C ALA A 88 -10.68 -7.47 2.57
N GLN A 89 -10.53 -7.79 1.28
CA GLN A 89 -11.00 -9.07 0.74
C GLN A 89 -10.12 -10.24 1.19
N HIS A 90 -8.80 -10.02 1.25
CA HIS A 90 -7.86 -11.02 1.75
C HIS A 90 -8.00 -11.25 3.25
N ALA A 91 -8.22 -10.19 4.03
CA ALA A 91 -8.37 -10.21 5.49
C ALA A 91 -9.40 -11.28 5.93
N ARG A 92 -10.53 -11.33 5.22
CA ARG A 92 -11.61 -12.31 5.40
C ARG A 92 -11.22 -13.78 5.21
N SER A 93 -10.05 -14.06 4.68
CA SER A 93 -9.61 -15.38 4.25
C SER A 93 -8.25 -15.80 4.77
N ASP A 94 -7.34 -14.85 5.01
CA ASP A 94 -5.98 -15.13 5.47
C ASP A 94 -5.75 -14.86 6.95
N ASP A 95 -6.65 -14.15 7.63
CA ASP A 95 -6.53 -13.79 9.05
C ASP A 95 -5.23 -13.03 9.39
N GLU A 96 -4.55 -12.40 8.39
CA GLU A 96 -3.30 -11.66 8.59
C GLU A 96 -3.55 -10.16 8.92
N ALA A 97 -4.78 -9.69 8.71
CA ALA A 97 -5.22 -8.35 9.08
C ALA A 97 -6.74 -8.33 9.36
N ASP A 98 -7.19 -7.45 10.26
CA ASP A 98 -8.61 -7.15 10.50
C ASP A 98 -8.97 -5.78 9.91
N ALA A 99 -9.92 -5.73 8.98
CA ALA A 99 -10.35 -4.48 8.33
C ALA A 99 -11.53 -3.81 9.06
N ILE A 100 -11.29 -2.67 9.71
CA ILE A 100 -12.27 -1.97 10.56
C ILE A 100 -12.57 -0.57 10.00
N TYR A 101 -13.83 -0.27 9.72
CA TYR A 101 -14.26 1.06 9.28
C TYR A 101 -14.83 1.87 10.45
N ASP A 102 -14.30 3.09 10.65
CA ASP A 102 -14.90 4.08 11.54
C ASP A 102 -15.58 5.19 10.72
N PRO A 103 -16.92 5.21 10.66
CA PRO A 103 -17.64 6.23 9.90
C PRO A 103 -17.59 7.62 10.55
N VAL A 104 -17.25 7.74 11.84
CA VAL A 104 -17.17 9.02 12.56
C VAL A 104 -15.86 9.72 12.26
N GLU A 105 -14.75 8.99 12.35
CA GLU A 105 -13.42 9.49 11.97
C GLU A 105 -13.25 9.56 10.45
N GLY A 106 -14.04 8.80 9.69
CA GLY A 106 -13.91 8.71 8.24
C GLY A 106 -12.61 8.00 7.86
N ALA A 107 -12.30 6.89 8.54
CA ALA A 107 -11.04 6.17 8.36
C ALA A 107 -11.27 4.65 8.30
N LEU A 108 -10.44 3.97 7.52
CA LEU A 108 -10.35 2.51 7.50
C LEU A 108 -9.05 2.09 8.16
N PHE A 109 -9.17 1.24 9.18
CA PHE A 109 -8.07 0.69 9.93
C PHE A 109 -7.82 -0.76 9.51
N PHE A 110 -6.55 -1.16 9.52
CA PHE A 110 -6.12 -2.53 9.41
C PHE A 110 -5.28 -2.85 10.63
N GLU A 111 -5.82 -3.64 11.54
CA GLU A 111 -5.01 -4.25 12.62
C GLU A 111 -4.25 -5.42 12.02
N THR A 112 -2.95 -5.55 12.30
CA THR A 112 -2.17 -6.74 11.91
C THR A 112 -1.43 -7.28 13.13
N ASP A 113 -0.84 -8.47 13.03
CA ASP A 113 -0.03 -9.04 14.11
C ASP A 113 1.22 -8.22 14.45
N GLU A 114 1.66 -7.34 13.54
CA GLU A 114 2.94 -6.63 13.66
C GLU A 114 2.78 -5.11 13.76
N GLU A 115 1.95 -4.50 12.89
CA GLU A 115 1.69 -3.05 12.88
C GLU A 115 0.26 -2.75 12.43
N ASP A 116 -0.38 -1.75 13.05
CA ASP A 116 -1.67 -1.27 12.59
C ASP A 116 -1.49 -0.16 11.56
N TYR A 117 -2.42 -0.07 10.62
CA TYR A 117 -2.42 0.95 9.57
C TYR A 117 -3.76 1.69 9.53
N ALA A 118 -3.72 2.97 9.21
CA ALA A 118 -4.91 3.81 9.06
C ALA A 118 -4.91 4.53 7.71
N PHE A 119 -6.05 4.47 7.01
CA PHE A 119 -6.29 5.18 5.77
C PHE A 119 -7.49 6.11 5.91
N GLU A 120 -7.23 7.42 5.77
CA GLU A 120 -8.29 8.42 5.68
C GLU A 120 -9.14 8.19 4.41
N VAL A 121 -10.44 8.03 4.61
CA VAL A 121 -11.43 7.95 3.54
C VAL A 121 -11.70 9.35 3.03
N ARG A 122 -11.41 9.56 1.75
CA ARG A 122 -11.66 10.85 1.10
C ARG A 122 -13.11 10.98 0.65
N ASP A 123 -13.66 12.19 0.77
CA ASP A 123 -15.03 12.50 0.32
C ASP A 123 -15.27 12.19 -1.17
N ASP A 124 -14.23 12.31 -2.00
CA ASP A 124 -14.30 12.03 -3.43
C ASP A 124 -14.33 10.53 -3.78
N TRP A 125 -14.08 9.66 -2.79
CA TRP A 125 -14.18 8.22 -2.97
C TRP A 125 -15.63 7.76 -2.91
N THR A 126 -16.14 7.29 -4.04
CA THR A 126 -17.53 6.79 -4.17
C THR A 126 -17.71 5.36 -3.64
N VAL A 127 -16.79 4.89 -2.80
CA VAL A 127 -16.73 3.51 -2.28
C VAL A 127 -17.69 3.36 -1.09
N ASP A 128 -18.34 2.22 -1.02
CA ASP A 128 -19.15 1.80 0.11
C ASP A 128 -18.26 1.05 1.12
N TRP A 129 -17.66 1.80 2.04
CA TRP A 129 -16.67 1.29 3.00
C TRP A 129 -17.26 0.35 4.05
N GLU A 130 -18.53 0.51 4.40
CA GLU A 130 -19.27 -0.42 5.27
C GLU A 130 -19.31 -1.83 4.66
N ARG A 131 -19.36 -1.94 3.32
CA ARG A 131 -19.30 -3.23 2.62
C ARG A 131 -17.88 -3.75 2.39
N VAL A 132 -16.89 -2.86 2.40
CA VAL A 132 -15.47 -3.23 2.25
C VAL A 132 -14.95 -3.82 3.54
N ALA A 133 -15.17 -3.14 4.67
CA ALA A 133 -14.68 -3.57 5.97
C ALA A 133 -15.31 -4.89 6.43
N GLU A 134 -14.68 -5.52 7.41
CA GLU A 134 -15.20 -6.67 8.13
C GLU A 134 -16.08 -6.22 9.28
N ASP A 135 -15.63 -5.18 9.99
CA ASP A 135 -16.34 -4.58 11.10
C ASP A 135 -16.52 -3.06 10.91
N GLU A 136 -17.64 -2.56 11.43
CA GLU A 136 -17.94 -1.13 11.53
C GLU A 136 -17.96 -0.74 13.01
N VAL A 137 -17.06 0.15 13.42
CA VAL A 137 -16.88 0.55 14.82
C VAL A 137 -16.75 2.06 14.91
N GLU A 138 -17.75 2.71 15.51
CA GLU A 138 -17.74 4.16 15.76
C GLU A 138 -16.72 4.54 16.85
N ASN A 139 -15.93 5.58 16.61
CA ASN A 139 -14.90 6.10 17.53
C ASN A 139 -13.88 5.01 17.91
N TYR A 140 -13.46 4.24 16.91
CA TYR A 140 -12.47 3.22 17.06
C TYR A 140 -11.14 3.83 17.54
N VAL A 141 -10.54 3.22 18.56
CA VAL A 141 -9.33 3.75 19.19
C VAL A 141 -8.12 3.13 18.51
N TYR A 142 -7.58 3.85 17.53
CA TYR A 142 -6.35 3.46 16.86
C TYR A 142 -5.18 3.40 17.85
N ALA A 143 -4.61 2.21 18.02
CA ALA A 143 -3.46 1.96 18.87
C ALA A 143 -2.13 2.04 18.10
N GLY A 144 -2.17 2.04 16.76
CA GLY A 144 -1.00 2.03 15.90
C GLY A 144 -0.15 3.31 15.94
N GLY A 145 1.06 3.18 15.38
CA GLY A 145 2.02 4.28 15.25
C GLY A 145 1.75 5.19 14.05
N GLU A 146 2.47 6.31 13.99
CA GLU A 146 2.55 7.17 12.80
C GLU A 146 3.22 6.38 11.67
N HIS A 147 2.62 6.41 10.46
CA HIS A 147 3.00 5.65 9.25
C HIS A 147 4.42 5.07 9.34
N GLY A 148 4.50 3.77 9.66
CA GLY A 148 5.74 3.14 10.12
C GLY A 148 6.93 3.55 9.24
N PRO A 149 8.04 4.09 9.80
CA PRO A 149 9.24 4.48 9.05
C PRO A 149 9.97 3.30 8.39
N TYR A 150 9.29 2.16 8.28
CA TYR A 150 9.77 0.85 7.87
C TYR A 150 8.91 0.25 6.75
N ALA A 151 7.99 0.99 6.11
CA ALA A 151 7.11 0.42 5.07
C ALA A 151 7.87 -0.31 3.94
N LEU A 152 9.02 0.22 3.51
CA LEU A 152 9.91 -0.47 2.56
C LEU A 152 10.55 -1.73 3.17
N ASP A 153 11.02 -1.67 4.42
CA ASP A 153 11.61 -2.82 5.11
C ASP A 153 10.59 -3.96 5.30
N ARG A 154 9.35 -3.60 5.67
CA ARG A 154 8.21 -4.50 5.75
C ARG A 154 7.87 -5.08 4.38
N LEU A 155 7.86 -4.25 3.33
CA LEU A 155 7.63 -4.72 1.97
C LEU A 155 8.71 -5.74 1.52
N MET A 156 9.97 -5.48 1.85
CA MET A 156 11.07 -6.39 1.50
C MET A 156 11.04 -7.70 2.29
N SER A 157 10.44 -7.72 3.49
CA SER A 157 10.26 -8.95 4.28
C SER A 157 9.46 -10.04 3.54
N TYR A 158 8.60 -9.66 2.58
CA TYR A 158 7.85 -10.62 1.76
C TYR A 158 8.72 -11.38 0.74
N LEU A 159 9.97 -10.96 0.53
CA LEU A 159 10.91 -11.66 -0.35
C LEU A 159 11.74 -12.73 0.37
N ASP A 160 11.64 -12.88 1.71
CA ASP A 160 12.55 -13.72 2.51
C ASP A 160 14.04 -13.34 2.28
N VAL A 161 14.29 -12.07 1.91
CA VAL A 161 15.63 -11.50 1.67
C VAL A 161 16.04 -10.70 2.91
N GLY A 162 17.29 -10.85 3.35
CA GLY A 162 17.80 -10.13 4.51
C GLY A 162 17.95 -8.63 4.24
N VAL A 163 17.74 -7.81 5.26
CA VAL A 163 17.88 -6.33 5.23
C VAL A 163 19.20 -5.87 4.60
N GLU A 164 20.25 -6.67 4.77
CA GLU A 164 21.61 -6.46 4.27
C GLU A 164 21.74 -6.48 2.73
N ASP A 165 20.76 -7.03 1.99
CA ASP A 165 20.83 -7.18 0.53
C ASP A 165 20.22 -5.99 -0.25
N TYR A 166 19.49 -5.08 0.42
CA TYR A 166 18.87 -3.91 -0.23
C TYR A 166 19.13 -2.57 0.46
N LEU A 167 19.56 -2.56 1.73
CA LEU A 167 20.18 -1.37 2.31
C LEU A 167 21.61 -1.26 1.79
N ILE A 168 21.86 -0.33 0.86
CA ILE A 168 23.22 0.13 0.59
C ILE A 168 23.70 0.79 1.89
N ASP A 169 24.69 0.19 2.55
CA ASP A 169 25.39 0.82 3.68
C ASP A 169 25.76 2.25 3.27
N SER A 170 25.05 3.25 3.79
CA SER A 170 25.44 4.65 3.68
C SER A 170 26.53 5.01 4.68
N ASP A 171 27.31 4.03 5.13
CA ASP A 171 28.52 4.17 5.94
C ASP A 171 29.76 4.00 5.06
N GLU A 172 29.88 4.83 4.01
CA GLU A 172 31.22 5.28 3.61
C GLU A 172 31.57 6.49 4.49
N ASP A 173 32.27 6.20 5.58
CA ASP A 173 33.04 7.15 6.38
C ASP A 173 33.85 8.07 5.44
N ASP A 174 33.32 9.28 5.24
CA ASP A 174 33.98 10.38 4.54
C ASP A 174 35.04 10.97 5.49
N GLU A 175 36.13 10.23 5.74
CA GLU A 175 37.36 10.74 6.36
C GLU A 175 38.50 10.84 5.33
N ASP A 176 38.52 12.00 4.66
CA ASP A 176 39.71 12.77 4.24
C ASP A 176 40.56 12.23 3.06
N ALA A 177 40.36 12.80 1.87
CA ALA A 177 41.31 13.76 1.27
C ALA A 177 41.16 13.92 -0.27
N GLY A 178 40.69 15.10 -0.72
CA GLY A 178 40.97 15.59 -2.08
C GLY A 178 39.86 16.44 -2.72
N PRO A 179 40.18 17.50 -3.49
CA PRO A 179 39.18 18.43 -3.97
C PRO A 179 38.31 17.81 -5.07
N GLN A 180 37.02 18.07 -4.93
CA GLN A 180 35.92 17.64 -5.78
C GLN A 180 36.17 17.89 -7.27
N HIS A 181 35.90 16.87 -8.09
CA HIS A 181 35.67 17.07 -9.52
C HIS A 181 34.51 16.18 -9.98
N PHE A 182 33.33 16.77 -10.11
CA PHE A 182 32.20 16.16 -10.83
C PHE A 182 32.59 15.94 -12.30
N SER A 183 32.34 14.74 -12.83
CA SER A 183 32.00 14.54 -14.24
C SER A 183 31.25 13.23 -14.45
N ARG A 184 30.00 13.40 -14.90
CA ARG A 184 29.14 12.47 -15.64
C ARG A 184 29.92 11.59 -16.62
N ILE A 185 29.53 10.31 -16.68
CA ILE A 185 29.24 9.59 -17.94
C ILE A 185 27.92 8.86 -17.75
#